data_AF-A0A4P9WNS8-F1
#
_entry.id   AF-A0A4P9WNS8-F1
#
_cell.length_a   1.000
_cell.length_b   1.000
_cell.length_c   1.000
_cell.angle_alpha   90.00
_cell.angle_beta   90.00
_cell.angle_gamma   90.00
#
_symmetry.space_group_name_H-M   'P 1'
#
loop_
_entity.id
_entity.type
_entity.pdbx_description
1 polymer ?
#
loop_
_entity_poly.entity_id
_entity_poly.type
_entity_poly.pdbx_seq_one_letter_code
_entity_poly.pdbx_strand_id
1 'polypeptide(L)'
;MAAAAPSNFSGDRTWEQNTVDVTGFVYCPPGWDEQRLRAGPDAEAIGKIALETYTDIAFIREKNAIQISGETHDDVYKAQNQLNLIFFPVIVKSKRQWARPDRPGVWGQRRDTNAPRPPPGGLRKMKSESALQSSQSSYGYGQWR
;
A
#
# COMPACT_ATOMS: atom_id res chain seq x y z
N MET A 1 4.85 64.68 51.34
CA MET A 1 3.58 63.95 51.14
C MET A 1 3.64 63.33 49.75
N ALA A 2 3.73 62.01 49.68
CA ALA A 2 4.00 61.29 48.44
C ALA A 2 2.75 60.55 47.93
N ALA A 3 2.60 60.60 46.60
CA ALA A 3 1.95 59.65 45.69
C ALA A 3 0.44 59.42 45.78
N ALA A 4 -0.25 59.59 44.64
CA ALA A 4 -0.72 58.46 43.82
C ALA A 4 -1.29 58.99 42.49
N ALA A 5 -0.65 58.61 41.38
CA ALA A 5 -1.25 58.73 40.05
C ALA A 5 -2.31 57.62 39.88
N PRO A 6 -3.46 57.87 39.24
CA PRO A 6 -4.42 56.82 38.95
C PRO A 6 -3.80 55.86 37.93
N SER A 7 -3.69 54.60 38.34
CA SER A 7 -3.33 53.45 37.53
C SER A 7 -4.27 53.34 36.33
N ASN A 8 -3.74 53.51 35.12
CA ASN A 8 -4.38 53.07 33.88
C ASN A 8 -4.78 51.60 34.04
N PHE A 9 -6.09 51.36 34.11
CA PHE A 9 -6.68 50.04 34.02
C PHE A 9 -6.55 49.57 32.56
N SER A 10 -5.40 48.98 32.22
CA SER A 10 -5.22 48.22 30.98
C SER A 10 -6.02 46.92 31.10
N GLY A 11 -7.28 47.01 30.72
CA GLY A 11 -8.28 45.95 30.76
C GLY A 11 -8.29 45.05 29.53
N ASP A 12 -7.27 45.03 28.68
CA ASP A 12 -7.16 44.05 27.59
C ASP A 12 -6.38 42.83 28.07
N ARG A 13 -7.02 42.00 28.91
CA ARG A 13 -6.64 40.59 29.00
C ARG A 13 -7.18 39.91 27.75
N THR A 14 -6.48 40.06 26.64
CA THR A 14 -6.56 39.13 25.53
C THR A 14 -6.04 37.79 26.04
N TRP A 15 -6.95 36.95 26.49
CA TRP A 15 -6.75 35.51 26.66
C TRP A 15 -6.62 34.85 25.29
N GLU A 16 -5.91 35.47 24.33
CA GLU A 16 -5.41 34.78 23.14
C GLU A 16 -4.55 33.64 23.66
N GLN A 17 -5.23 32.52 23.94
CA GLN A 17 -4.66 31.21 23.93
C GLN A 17 -3.98 31.18 22.58
N ASN A 18 -2.64 31.23 22.60
CA ASN A 18 -1.86 30.60 21.57
C ASN A 18 -2.34 29.15 21.55
N THR A 19 -3.46 28.88 20.90
CA THR A 19 -3.81 27.57 20.40
C THR A 19 -2.66 27.28 19.45
N VAL A 20 -1.66 26.56 19.96
CA VAL A 20 -0.55 26.10 19.13
C VAL A 20 -1.22 25.14 18.16
N ASP A 21 -1.56 25.64 16.98
CA ASP A 21 -2.21 24.85 15.96
C ASP A 21 -1.37 23.60 15.72
N VAL A 22 -2.03 22.46 15.78
CA VAL A 22 -1.39 21.19 15.53
C VAL A 22 -1.13 21.12 14.03
N THR A 23 0.13 20.86 13.68
CA THR A 23 0.52 20.74 12.27
C THR A 23 0.83 19.30 11.90
N GLY A 24 0.22 18.82 10.82
CA GLY A 24 0.52 17.57 10.14
C GLY A 24 1.16 17.81 8.77
N PHE A 25 1.84 16.79 8.24
CA PHE A 25 2.44 16.84 6.91
C PHE A 25 2.09 15.60 6.08
N VAL A 26 1.75 15.81 4.81
CA VAL A 26 1.53 14.76 3.82
C VAL A 26 2.52 14.94 2.67
N TYR A 27 3.26 13.89 2.36
CA TYR A 27 4.18 13.90 1.23
C TYR A 27 3.42 13.89 -0.10
N CYS A 28 3.78 14.80 -1.01
CA CYS A 28 3.18 14.85 -2.33
C CYS A 28 3.98 14.00 -3.33
N PRO A 29 3.30 13.22 -4.19
CA PRO A 29 3.96 12.56 -5.31
C PRO A 29 4.70 13.58 -6.20
N PRO A 30 5.80 13.18 -6.87
CA PRO A 30 6.51 14.06 -7.79
C PRO A 30 5.59 14.50 -8.94
N GLY A 31 5.60 15.80 -9.27
CA GLY A 31 4.72 16.40 -10.27
C GLY A 31 3.41 17.00 -9.71
N TRP A 32 3.29 17.07 -8.38
CA TRP A 32 2.29 17.90 -7.71
C TRP A 32 2.78 19.33 -7.50
N ASP A 33 1.87 20.29 -7.66
CA ASP A 33 2.11 21.71 -7.50
C ASP A 33 0.94 22.41 -6.79
N GLU A 34 1.18 23.64 -6.31
CA GLU A 34 0.17 24.46 -5.64
C GLU A 34 -1.05 24.72 -6.54
N GLN A 35 -0.83 24.86 -7.85
CA GLN A 35 -1.91 25.10 -8.80
C GLN A 35 -2.85 23.89 -8.89
N ARG A 36 -2.32 22.66 -8.88
CA ARG A 36 -3.15 21.46 -8.85
C ARG A 36 -3.85 21.25 -7.51
N LEU A 37 -3.27 21.70 -6.41
CA LEU A 37 -3.94 21.69 -5.11
C LEU A 37 -5.17 22.63 -5.08
N ARG A 38 -5.07 23.82 -5.70
CA ARG A 38 -6.15 24.82 -5.69
C ARG A 38 -7.15 24.74 -6.83
N ALA A 39 -6.70 24.35 -8.02
CA ALA A 39 -7.49 24.37 -9.25
C ALA A 39 -7.41 23.06 -10.04
N GLY A 40 -6.81 22.03 -9.46
CA GLY A 40 -6.78 20.70 -10.07
C GLY A 40 -8.10 19.94 -9.92
N PRO A 41 -8.18 18.74 -10.50
CA PRO A 41 -9.38 17.90 -10.40
C PRO A 41 -9.70 17.47 -8.96
N ASP A 42 -8.68 17.39 -8.11
CA ASP A 42 -8.82 16.99 -6.71
C ASP A 42 -9.07 18.17 -5.77
N ALA A 43 -9.06 19.42 -6.26
CA ALA A 43 -9.18 20.62 -5.44
C ALA A 43 -10.51 20.71 -4.68
N GLU A 44 -11.61 20.31 -5.32
CA GLU A 44 -12.93 20.25 -4.67
C GLU A 44 -12.95 19.23 -3.53
N ALA A 45 -12.35 18.06 -3.74
CA ALA A 45 -12.25 17.02 -2.71
C ALA A 45 -11.38 17.50 -1.54
N ILE A 46 -10.22 18.12 -1.81
CA ILE A 46 -9.33 18.68 -0.79
C ILE A 46 -10.04 19.78 0.00
N GLY A 47 -10.76 20.69 -0.68
CA GLY A 47 -11.53 21.74 -0.02
C GLY A 47 -12.66 21.18 0.85
N LYS A 48 -13.31 20.10 0.43
CA LYS A 48 -14.31 19.40 1.24
C LYS A 48 -13.71 18.77 2.49
N ILE A 49 -12.52 18.16 2.38
CA ILE A 49 -11.78 17.60 3.52
C ILE A 49 -11.45 18.69 4.53
N ALA A 50 -10.92 19.84 4.07
CA ALA A 50 -10.61 20.99 4.91
C ALA A 50 -11.84 21.45 5.70
N LEU A 51 -13.00 21.58 5.04
CA LEU A 51 -14.26 21.98 5.67
C LEU A 51 -14.81 20.93 6.63
N GLU A 52 -14.75 19.64 6.28
CA GLU A 52 -15.26 18.55 7.14
C GLU A 52 -14.43 18.35 8.40
N THR A 53 -13.12 18.59 8.31
CA THR A 53 -12.18 18.39 9.42
C THR A 53 -11.84 19.69 10.15
N TYR A 54 -12.37 20.84 9.72
CA TYR A 54 -12.02 22.15 10.28
C TYR A 54 -10.50 22.39 10.29
N THR A 55 -9.82 21.98 9.21
CA THR A 55 -8.36 22.14 9.06
C THR A 55 -8.03 23.07 7.89
N ASP A 56 -6.91 23.77 8.00
CA ASP A 56 -6.31 24.54 6.91
C ASP A 56 -5.26 23.69 6.18
N ILE A 57 -5.24 23.76 4.85
CA ILE A 57 -4.43 22.91 3.98
C ILE A 57 -3.62 23.79 3.03
N ALA A 58 -2.29 23.77 3.19
CA ALA A 58 -1.37 24.58 2.41
C ALA A 58 -0.27 23.73 1.77
N PHE A 59 0.14 24.08 0.55
CA PHE A 59 1.27 23.42 -0.12
C PHE A 59 2.59 24.12 0.22
N ILE A 60 3.55 23.37 0.75
CA ILE A 60 4.92 23.83 0.98
C ILE A 60 5.81 23.37 -0.17
N ARG A 61 6.12 24.30 -1.07
CA ARG A 61 6.99 24.05 -2.24
C ARG A 61 8.38 23.53 -1.85
N GLU A 62 8.96 24.05 -0.78
CA GLU A 62 10.32 23.68 -0.33
C GLU A 62 10.44 22.21 0.07
N LYS A 63 9.39 21.67 0.69
CA LYS A 63 9.35 20.30 1.21
C LYS A 63 8.64 19.33 0.27
N ASN A 64 8.09 19.84 -0.84
CA ASN A 64 7.18 19.11 -1.72
C ASN A 64 6.10 18.35 -0.92
N ALA A 65 5.49 19.05 0.04
CA ALA A 65 4.58 18.46 1.01
C ALA A 65 3.40 19.39 1.26
N ILE A 66 2.28 18.80 1.68
CA ILE A 66 1.11 19.53 2.13
C ILE A 66 1.17 19.62 3.65
N GLN A 67 1.08 20.83 4.15
CA GLN A 67 0.88 21.13 5.55
C GLN A 67 -0.62 21.17 5.83
N ILE A 68 -0.99 20.54 6.94
CA ILE A 68 -2.35 20.55 7.48
C ILE A 68 -2.24 21.20 8.86
N SER A 69 -3.00 22.25 9.11
CA SER A 69 -3.03 22.95 10.39
C SER A 69 -4.43 22.86 10.97
N GLY A 70 -4.57 22.53 12.24
CA GLY A 70 -5.88 22.45 12.89
C GLY A 70 -5.80 22.55 14.41
N GLU A 71 -6.94 22.78 15.04
CA GLU A 71 -7.01 22.97 16.49
C GLU A 71 -6.73 21.66 17.27
N THR A 72 -7.09 20.51 16.70
CA THR A 72 -6.97 19.20 17.37
C THR A 72 -6.10 18.22 16.58
N HIS A 73 -5.40 17.34 17.32
CA HIS A 73 -4.62 16.25 16.71
C HIS A 73 -5.49 15.25 15.95
N ASP A 74 -6.70 14.97 16.45
CA ASP A 74 -7.61 14.01 15.83
C ASP A 74 -8.08 14.48 14.46
N ASP A 75 -8.38 15.78 14.32
CA ASP A 75 -8.87 16.34 13.07
C ASP A 75 -7.75 16.46 12.03
N VAL A 76 -6.55 16.86 12.45
CA VAL A 76 -5.35 16.83 11.61
C VAL A 76 -5.06 15.41 11.14
N TYR A 77 -5.18 14.40 12.01
CA TYR A 77 -4.95 13.00 11.64
C TYR A 77 -6.02 12.46 10.69
N LYS A 78 -7.29 12.83 10.87
CA LYS A 78 -8.38 12.49 9.92
C LYS A 78 -8.13 13.10 8.56
N ALA A 79 -7.81 14.39 8.51
CA ALA A 79 -7.49 15.11 7.27
C ALA A 79 -6.30 14.48 6.56
N GLN A 80 -5.25 14.13 7.31
CA GLN A 80 -4.06 13.45 6.80
C GLN A 80 -4.40 12.10 6.16
N ASN A 81 -5.24 11.29 6.80
CA ASN A 81 -5.67 10.01 6.24
C ASN A 81 -6.51 10.17 4.97
N GLN A 82 -7.45 11.12 4.94
CA GLN A 82 -8.26 11.38 3.75
C GLN A 82 -7.42 11.90 2.58
N LEU A 83 -6.46 12.79 2.84
CA LEU A 83 -5.51 13.27 1.84
C LEU A 83 -4.64 12.13 1.29
N ASN A 84 -4.13 11.25 2.16
CA ASN A 84 -3.35 10.08 1.72
C ASN A 84 -4.12 9.15 0.78
N LEU A 85 -5.44 9.01 0.94
CA LEU A 85 -6.28 8.22 0.04
C LEU A 85 -6.37 8.81 -1.37
N ILE A 86 -6.33 10.15 -1.49
CA ILE A 86 -6.33 10.85 -2.77
C ILE A 86 -4.97 10.69 -3.46
N PHE A 87 -3.88 10.91 -2.74
CA PHE A 87 -2.54 10.86 -3.31
C PHE A 87 -2.03 9.45 -3.58
N PHE A 88 -2.42 8.48 -2.74
CA PHE A 88 -1.98 7.09 -2.80
C PHE A 88 -3.20 6.17 -2.76
N PRO A 89 -4.00 6.12 -3.84
CA PRO A 89 -5.11 5.18 -3.89
C PRO A 89 -4.55 3.77 -3.72
N VAL A 90 -5.02 3.06 -2.68
CA VAL A 90 -4.65 1.68 -2.43
C VAL A 90 -5.20 0.85 -3.58
N ILE A 91 -4.38 0.60 -4.61
CA ILE A 91 -4.75 -0.27 -5.71
C ILE A 91 -4.72 -1.70 -5.16
N VAL A 92 -5.85 -2.15 -4.61
CA VAL A 92 -6.06 -3.56 -4.32
C VAL A 92 -6.23 -4.27 -5.67
N LYS A 93 -5.11 -4.58 -6.34
CA LYS A 93 -5.13 -5.51 -7.47
C LYS A 93 -5.62 -6.83 -6.90
N SER A 94 -6.81 -7.27 -7.31
CA SER A 94 -7.26 -8.62 -6.98
C SER A 94 -6.13 -9.56 -7.42
N LYS A 95 -5.60 -10.36 -6.48
CA LYS A 95 -4.63 -11.41 -6.81
C LYS A 95 -5.27 -12.19 -7.95
N ARG A 96 -4.58 -12.23 -9.10
CA ARG A 96 -4.97 -12.94 -10.33
C ARG A 96 -5.75 -14.19 -9.92
N GLN A 97 -7.08 -14.16 -10.10
CA GLN A 97 -7.90 -15.32 -9.80
C GLN A 97 -7.29 -16.45 -10.61
N TRP A 98 -6.77 -17.48 -9.93
CA TRP A 98 -6.28 -18.66 -10.62
C TRP A 98 -7.42 -19.11 -11.52
N ALA A 99 -7.16 -19.13 -12.83
CA ALA A 99 -8.14 -19.47 -13.83
C ALA A 99 -8.77 -20.79 -13.39
N ARG A 100 -10.02 -20.72 -12.90
CA ARG A 100 -10.79 -21.92 -12.64
C ARG A 100 -10.91 -22.58 -14.00
N PRO A 101 -10.46 -23.83 -14.19
CA PRO A 101 -10.66 -24.51 -15.46
C PRO A 101 -12.16 -24.48 -15.74
N ASP A 102 -12.58 -23.82 -16.83
CA ASP A 102 -14.01 -23.55 -17.12
C ASP A 102 -14.86 -24.81 -17.30
N ARG A 103 -14.28 -26.01 -17.22
CA ARG A 103 -15.00 -27.28 -17.21
C ARG A 103 -14.31 -28.31 -16.33
N PRO A 104 -15.05 -28.99 -15.43
CA PRO A 104 -14.60 -30.25 -14.87
C PRO A 104 -14.66 -31.30 -15.97
N GLY A 105 -13.53 -31.62 -16.60
CA GLY A 105 -13.42 -32.81 -17.43
C GLY A 105 -12.47 -32.74 -18.60
N VAL A 106 -11.17 -32.57 -18.36
CA VAL A 106 -10.15 -33.06 -19.33
C VAL A 106 -8.82 -33.40 -18.64
N TRP A 107 -8.85 -34.07 -17.48
CA TRP A 107 -7.69 -34.89 -17.09
C TRP A 107 -7.99 -36.32 -17.52
N GLY A 108 -7.48 -36.70 -18.69
CA GLY A 108 -7.50 -38.11 -19.15
C GLY A 108 -8.25 -38.40 -20.45
N GLN A 109 -8.94 -37.44 -21.09
CA GLN A 109 -9.46 -37.69 -22.44
C GLN A 109 -8.35 -37.58 -23.48
N ARG A 110 -7.85 -38.73 -23.92
CA ARG A 110 -6.99 -38.87 -25.10
C ARG A 110 -7.71 -38.30 -26.32
N ARG A 111 -7.01 -37.49 -27.12
CA ARG A 111 -7.51 -36.91 -28.38
C ARG A 111 -7.56 -37.91 -29.54
N ASP A 112 -7.51 -39.21 -29.26
CA ASP A 112 -7.14 -40.22 -30.26
C ASP A 112 -8.31 -41.12 -30.66
N THR A 113 -9.55 -40.66 -30.54
CA THR A 113 -10.73 -41.41 -31.01
C THR A 113 -11.21 -40.85 -32.35
N ASN A 114 -10.34 -40.81 -33.36
CA ASN A 114 -10.73 -40.77 -34.78
C ASN A 114 -9.52 -40.92 -35.71
N ALA A 115 -8.84 -42.06 -35.65
CA ALA A 115 -7.93 -42.46 -36.72
C ALA A 115 -8.13 -43.95 -37.04
N PRO A 116 -8.39 -44.33 -38.31
CA PRO A 116 -8.48 -45.73 -38.71
C PRO A 116 -7.10 -46.39 -38.61
N ARG A 117 -7.12 -47.57 -38.00
CA ARG A 117 -5.99 -48.45 -37.68
C ARG A 117 -5.13 -48.83 -38.90
N PRO A 118 -3.78 -48.77 -38.82
CA PRO A 118 -2.87 -49.58 -39.66
C PRO A 118 -2.30 -50.80 -38.88
N PRO A 119 -1.70 -51.79 -39.57
CA PRO A 119 -1.57 -53.19 -39.13
C PRO A 119 -0.40 -53.46 -38.15
N PRO A 120 -0.30 -54.68 -37.56
CA PRO A 120 0.49 -54.95 -36.37
C PRO A 120 1.96 -55.27 -36.73
N GLY A 121 2.89 -54.50 -36.20
CA GLY A 121 4.31 -54.78 -36.38
C GLY A 121 5.19 -53.72 -35.75
N GLY A 122 5.61 -53.94 -34.50
CA GLY A 122 6.55 -53.02 -33.86
C GLY A 122 6.60 -53.09 -32.34
N LEU A 123 6.67 -54.28 -31.75
CA LEU A 123 7.08 -54.46 -30.36
C LEU A 123 8.57 -54.08 -30.23
N ARG A 124 8.88 -52.78 -30.14
CA ARG A 124 10.18 -52.34 -29.65
C ARG A 124 10.18 -52.52 -28.13
N LYS A 125 10.74 -53.65 -27.69
CA LYS A 125 11.08 -53.91 -26.29
C LYS A 125 11.98 -52.76 -25.79
N MET A 126 11.47 -51.91 -24.91
CA MET A 126 12.33 -51.06 -24.09
C MET A 126 12.94 -51.96 -23.01
N LYS A 127 14.24 -52.23 -23.13
CA LYS A 127 15.03 -52.81 -22.05
C LYS A 127 15.09 -51.77 -20.93
N SER A 128 14.38 -52.01 -19.83
CA SER A 128 14.71 -51.37 -18.56
C SER A 128 15.92 -52.10 -17.97
N GLU A 129 17.11 -51.55 -18.13
CA GLU A 129 18.29 -51.99 -17.39
C GLU A 129 18.18 -51.57 -15.92
N SER A 130 18.30 -52.56 -15.05
CA SER A 130 18.28 -52.45 -13.59
C SER A 130 19.66 -51.99 -13.09
N ALA A 131 19.90 -50.69 -12.97
CA ALA A 131 21.15 -50.17 -12.41
C ALA A 131 21.05 -49.90 -10.90
N LEU A 132 20.69 -50.92 -10.10
CA LEU A 132 20.87 -50.91 -8.65
C LEU A 132 21.19 -52.33 -8.14
N GLN A 133 22.32 -52.89 -8.56
CA GLN A 133 22.93 -54.01 -7.83
C GLN A 133 24.41 -54.21 -8.17
N SER A 134 25.27 -53.70 -7.30
CA SER A 134 26.59 -54.20 -6.90
C SER A 134 27.17 -53.13 -5.95
N SER A 135 27.64 -53.42 -4.74
CA SER A 135 28.39 -54.59 -4.30
C SER A 135 28.37 -54.67 -2.77
N GLN A 136 28.09 -55.88 -2.25
CA GLN A 136 28.51 -56.29 -0.91
C GLN A 136 30.03 -56.44 -0.85
N SER A 137 30.66 -55.90 0.21
CA SER A 137 31.85 -56.42 0.94
C SER A 137 32.21 -55.36 1.99
N SER A 138 31.81 -55.52 3.26
CA SER A 138 32.51 -56.22 4.36
C SER A 138 33.70 -55.46 4.95
N TYR A 139 33.69 -55.39 6.29
CA TYR A 139 34.72 -54.97 7.27
C TYR A 139 34.85 -53.49 7.63
N GLY A 140 34.88 -53.22 8.94
CA GLY A 140 35.60 -52.09 9.50
C GLY A 140 34.92 -51.37 10.64
N TYR A 141 35.35 -51.65 11.87
CA TYR A 141 35.14 -50.86 13.09
C TYR A 141 35.31 -49.35 12.87
N GLY A 142 34.56 -48.51 13.61
CA GLY A 142 34.96 -47.10 13.75
C GLY A 142 33.88 -46.15 14.27
N GLN A 143 33.57 -46.24 15.56
CA GLN A 143 33.03 -45.13 16.36
C GLN A 143 34.03 -43.97 16.36
N TRP A 144 33.64 -42.71 16.04
CA TRP A 144 34.23 -41.48 16.59
C TRP A 144 33.33 -40.24 16.39
N ARG A 145 32.98 -39.64 17.53
CA ARG A 145 32.54 -38.25 17.86
C ARG A 145 31.24 -37.71 17.27
#